data_AF-A0A1W9RY71-F1
#
_entry.id   AF-A0A1W9RY71-F1
#
_cell.length_a   1.000
_cell.length_b   1.000
_cell.length_c   1.000
_cell.angle_alpha   90.00
_cell.angle_beta   90.00
_cell.angle_gamma   90.00
#
_symmetry.space_group_name_H-M   'P 1'
#
loop_
_entity.id
_entity.type
_entity.pdbx_description
1 polymer ?
#
loop_
_entity_poly.entity_id
_entity_poly.type
_entity_poly.pdbx_seq_one_letter_code
_entity_poly.pdbx_strand_id
1 'polypeptide(L)'
;TISITAHLLSVLAFALSGKEESSRFELANLTSRAEPDILPKILYIKGWSELILGDIEGAKSSFEAVVKTESDTPERDRSYPILREIKSFRPFYVSPEQARWLSIAIPGAGQMYAGETKEGINSLAINLLLGGATVSYLFKGGYVQAATITTLLWSRYWWGSNINAARLAEEKNKRINREFVLKLVREYGI
;
A
#
# COMPACT_ATOMS: atom_id res chain seq x y z
N THR A 1 -36.86 8.00 -9.02
CA THR A 1 -36.02 6.82 -8.75
C THR A 1 -34.67 7.03 -9.40
N ILE A 2 -33.69 7.53 -8.65
CA ILE A 2 -32.29 7.49 -9.12
C ILE A 2 -31.97 5.99 -9.27
N SER A 3 -31.61 5.57 -10.47
CA SER A 3 -31.39 4.16 -10.79
C SER A 3 -30.27 3.60 -9.89
N ILE A 4 -30.43 2.39 -9.35
CA ILE A 4 -29.41 1.68 -8.55
C ILE A 4 -28.02 1.69 -9.23
N THR A 5 -28.00 1.70 -10.56
CA THR A 5 -26.79 1.86 -11.38
C THR A 5 -26.01 3.14 -11.07
N ALA A 6 -26.68 4.28 -10.83
CA ALA A 6 -26.02 5.55 -10.52
C ALA A 6 -25.33 5.51 -9.14
N HIS A 7 -25.94 4.82 -8.17
CA HIS A 7 -25.35 4.62 -6.85
C HIS A 7 -24.12 3.70 -6.94
N LEU A 8 -24.20 2.61 -7.70
CA LEU A 8 -23.06 1.71 -7.94
C LEU A 8 -21.90 2.41 -8.66
N LEU A 9 -22.19 3.28 -9.64
CA LEU A 9 -21.17 4.09 -10.29
C LEU A 9 -20.54 5.10 -9.33
N SER A 10 -21.33 5.68 -8.42
CA SER A 10 -20.83 6.60 -7.39
C SER A 10 -19.85 5.90 -6.45
N VAL A 11 -20.13 4.66 -6.05
CA VAL A 11 -19.21 3.83 -5.24
C VAL A 11 -17.85 3.71 -5.93
N LEU A 12 -17.82 3.31 -7.21
CA LEU A 12 -16.57 3.19 -7.96
C LEU A 12 -15.87 4.53 -8.13
N ALA A 13 -16.61 5.60 -8.42
CA ALA A 13 -16.05 6.94 -8.56
C ALA A 13 -15.40 7.44 -7.25
N PHE A 14 -16.04 7.17 -6.11
CA PHE A 14 -15.47 7.47 -4.79
C PHE A 14 -14.21 6.65 -4.53
N ALA A 15 -14.22 5.35 -4.81
CA ALA A 15 -13.05 4.49 -4.67
C ALA A 15 -11.88 4.98 -5.54
N LEU A 16 -12.13 5.27 -6.82
CA LEU A 16 -11.12 5.80 -7.76
C LEU A 16 -10.57 7.15 -7.33
N SER A 17 -11.38 7.95 -6.64
CA SER A 17 -10.97 9.25 -6.07
C SER A 17 -10.27 9.12 -4.71
N GLY A 18 -10.06 7.90 -4.20
CA GLY A 18 -9.50 7.64 -2.87
C GLY A 18 -10.41 8.04 -1.70
N LYS A 19 -11.70 8.32 -1.96
CA LYS A 19 -12.70 8.70 -0.95
C LYS A 19 -13.30 7.45 -0.33
N GLU A 20 -12.48 6.73 0.44
CA GLU A 20 -12.85 5.46 1.08
C GLU A 20 -14.13 5.56 1.92
N GLU A 21 -14.23 6.57 2.79
CA GLU A 21 -15.40 6.75 3.66
C GLU A 21 -16.69 6.94 2.86
N SER A 22 -16.66 7.75 1.80
CA SER A 22 -17.82 7.97 0.93
C SER A 22 -18.22 6.70 0.19
N SER A 23 -17.24 5.94 -0.32
CA SER A 23 -17.49 4.65 -0.97
C SER A 23 -18.14 3.66 0.00
N ARG A 24 -17.57 3.50 1.20
CA ARG A 24 -18.08 2.60 2.24
C ARG A 24 -19.48 3.00 2.73
N PHE A 25 -19.72 4.29 2.92
CA PHE A 25 -21.03 4.81 3.32
C PHE A 25 -22.11 4.48 2.28
N GLU A 26 -21.80 4.72 1.00
CA GLU A 26 -22.73 4.45 -0.09
C GLU A 26 -23.02 2.95 -0.24
N LEU A 27 -21.99 2.10 -0.11
CA LEU A 27 -22.14 0.64 -0.09
C LEU A 27 -23.00 0.16 1.09
N ALA A 28 -22.84 0.73 2.28
CA ALA A 28 -23.65 0.39 3.44
C ALA A 28 -25.13 0.74 3.22
N ASN A 29 -25.40 1.91 2.65
CA ASN A 29 -26.75 2.33 2.28
C ASN A 29 -27.38 1.36 1.27
N LEU A 30 -26.65 0.99 0.20
CA LEU A 30 -27.13 0.05 -0.81
C LEU A 30 -27.39 -1.34 -0.23
N THR A 31 -26.49 -1.86 0.60
CA THR A 31 -26.62 -3.19 1.20
C THR A 31 -27.82 -3.26 2.15
N SER A 32 -28.08 -2.19 2.92
CA SER A 32 -29.21 -2.16 3.88
C SER A 32 -30.60 -2.22 3.23
N ARG A 33 -30.68 -1.92 1.92
CA ARG A 33 -31.93 -1.87 1.14
C ARG A 33 -31.93 -2.89 0.00
N ALA A 34 -30.95 -3.81 0.00
CA ALA A 34 -30.75 -4.73 -1.10
C ALA A 34 -31.84 -5.80 -1.14
N GLU A 35 -32.57 -5.86 -2.25
CA GLU A 35 -33.36 -7.03 -2.60
C GLU A 35 -32.42 -8.18 -3.05
N PRO A 36 -32.82 -9.45 -2.87
CA PRO A 36 -31.95 -10.61 -3.15
C PRO A 36 -31.41 -10.69 -4.59
N ASP A 37 -32.14 -10.15 -5.54
CA ASP A 37 -31.80 -10.09 -6.97
C ASP A 37 -30.68 -9.09 -7.29
N ILE A 38 -30.57 -7.99 -6.54
CA ILE A 38 -29.54 -6.95 -6.76
C ILE A 38 -28.29 -7.19 -5.90
N LEU A 39 -28.39 -7.99 -4.85
CA LEU A 39 -27.29 -8.28 -3.93
C LEU A 39 -25.98 -8.74 -4.63
N PRO A 40 -25.99 -9.65 -5.62
CA PRO A 40 -24.76 -10.04 -6.33
C PRO A 40 -24.05 -8.85 -6.99
N LYS A 41 -24.82 -7.89 -7.50
CA LYS A 41 -24.29 -6.67 -8.14
C LYS A 41 -23.66 -5.71 -7.15
N ILE A 42 -24.28 -5.53 -5.98
CA ILE A 42 -23.71 -4.72 -4.90
C ILE A 42 -22.39 -5.34 -4.40
N LEU A 43 -22.38 -6.66 -4.17
CA LEU A 43 -21.19 -7.38 -3.72
C LEU A 43 -20.06 -7.35 -4.75
N TYR A 44 -20.38 -7.46 -6.05
CA TYR A 44 -19.41 -7.33 -7.13
C TYR A 44 -18.75 -5.95 -7.15
N ILE A 45 -19.55 -4.89 -7.05
CA ILE A 45 -19.05 -3.51 -7.01
C ILE A 45 -18.28 -3.23 -5.72
N LYS A 46 -18.71 -3.82 -4.60
CA LYS A 46 -17.96 -3.78 -3.33
C LYS A 46 -16.57 -4.40 -3.51
N GLY A 47 -16.47 -5.58 -4.11
CA GLY A 47 -15.19 -6.25 -4.37
C GLY A 47 -14.24 -5.39 -5.23
N TRP A 48 -14.76 -4.72 -6.25
CA TRP A 48 -13.98 -3.78 -7.05
C TRP A 48 -13.56 -2.52 -6.28
N SER A 49 -14.46 -1.93 -5.50
CA SER A 49 -14.12 -0.80 -4.63
C SER A 49 -13.01 -1.16 -3.65
N GLU A 50 -13.08 -2.34 -3.03
CA GLU A 50 -12.06 -2.83 -2.10
C GLU A 50 -10.71 -3.03 -2.81
N LEU A 51 -10.69 -3.62 -4.02
CA LEU A 51 -9.48 -3.70 -4.84
C LEU A 51 -8.87 -2.33 -5.13
N ILE A 52 -9.69 -1.37 -5.58
CA ILE A 52 -9.23 -0.01 -5.92
C ILE A 52 -8.64 0.69 -4.70
N LEU A 53 -9.23 0.47 -3.52
CA LEU A 53 -8.76 1.02 -2.25
C LEU A 53 -7.57 0.24 -1.64
N GLY A 54 -7.16 -0.87 -2.27
CA GLY A 54 -6.03 -1.69 -1.86
C GLY A 54 -6.34 -2.75 -0.81
N ASP A 55 -7.62 -2.97 -0.47
CA ASP A 55 -8.10 -3.99 0.45
C ASP A 55 -8.34 -5.33 -0.28
N ILE A 56 -7.26 -6.05 -0.56
CA ILE A 56 -7.30 -7.29 -1.34
C ILE A 56 -8.03 -8.42 -0.60
N GLU A 57 -7.90 -8.50 0.73
CA GLU A 57 -8.59 -9.54 1.52
C GLU A 57 -10.09 -9.24 1.67
N GLY A 58 -10.47 -7.96 1.82
CA GLY A 58 -11.86 -7.53 1.72
C GLY A 58 -12.46 -7.90 0.36
N ALA A 59 -11.76 -7.53 -0.72
CA ALA A 59 -12.17 -7.84 -2.09
C ALA A 59 -12.37 -9.34 -2.31
N LYS A 60 -11.41 -10.16 -1.86
CA LYS A 60 -11.51 -11.63 -1.91
C LYS A 60 -12.80 -12.11 -1.24
N SER A 61 -13.08 -11.62 -0.05
CA SER A 61 -14.29 -11.99 0.72
C SER A 61 -15.56 -11.59 -0.02
N SER A 62 -15.58 -10.40 -0.64
CA SER A 62 -16.71 -9.91 -1.44
C SER A 62 -16.93 -10.74 -2.71
N PHE A 63 -15.89 -11.04 -3.49
CA PHE A 63 -16.01 -11.90 -4.68
C PHE A 63 -16.37 -13.35 -4.33
N GLU A 64 -15.89 -13.87 -3.19
CA GLU A 64 -16.37 -15.17 -2.67
C GLU A 64 -17.86 -15.14 -2.33
N ALA A 65 -18.36 -14.04 -1.78
CA ALA A 65 -19.78 -13.88 -1.50
C ALA A 65 -20.62 -13.84 -2.78
N VAL A 66 -20.16 -13.17 -3.84
CA VAL A 66 -20.83 -13.19 -5.16
C VAL A 66 -20.86 -14.61 -5.73
N VAL A 67 -19.75 -15.35 -5.67
CA VAL A 67 -19.67 -16.72 -6.20
C VAL A 67 -20.65 -17.68 -5.49
N LYS A 68 -20.91 -17.44 -4.20
CA LYS A 68 -21.78 -18.27 -3.35
C LYS A 68 -23.28 -17.94 -3.47
N THR A 69 -23.67 -16.89 -4.20
CA THR A 69 -25.10 -16.60 -4.40
C THR A 69 -25.75 -17.70 -5.22
N GLU A 70 -26.96 -18.11 -4.83
CA GLU A 70 -27.70 -19.19 -5.52
C GLU A 70 -28.13 -18.81 -6.95
N SER A 71 -28.32 -17.52 -7.19
CA SER A 71 -28.71 -16.97 -8.49
C SER A 71 -27.57 -17.08 -9.50
N ASP A 72 -27.91 -17.54 -10.70
CA ASP A 72 -27.00 -17.50 -11.85
C ASP A 72 -27.03 -16.08 -12.44
N THR A 73 -25.99 -15.29 -12.14
CA THR A 73 -25.90 -13.88 -12.57
C THR A 73 -24.61 -13.61 -13.33
N PRO A 74 -24.60 -12.62 -14.26
CA PRO A 74 -23.37 -12.21 -14.93
C PRO A 74 -22.24 -11.81 -13.97
N GLU A 75 -22.57 -11.25 -12.80
CA GLU A 75 -21.59 -10.90 -11.78
C GLU A 75 -20.92 -12.12 -11.15
N ARG A 76 -21.66 -13.22 -10.97
CA ARG A 76 -21.13 -14.49 -10.50
C ARG A 76 -20.10 -15.04 -11.49
N ASP A 77 -20.44 -15.07 -12.77
CA ASP A 77 -19.54 -15.54 -13.83
C ASP A 77 -18.26 -14.71 -13.92
N ARG A 78 -18.39 -13.38 -13.85
CA ARG A 78 -17.25 -12.45 -13.87
C ARG A 78 -16.39 -12.54 -12.60
N SER A 79 -16.96 -12.92 -11.46
CA SER A 79 -16.25 -13.02 -10.19
C SER A 79 -15.30 -14.23 -10.12
N TYR A 80 -15.62 -15.33 -10.81
CA TYR A 80 -14.78 -16.54 -10.77
C TYR A 80 -13.31 -16.33 -11.19
N PRO A 81 -13.01 -15.74 -12.36
CA PRO A 81 -11.62 -15.56 -12.78
C PRO A 81 -10.90 -14.52 -11.91
N ILE A 82 -11.58 -13.45 -11.49
CA ILE A 82 -11.02 -12.44 -10.57
C ILE A 82 -10.64 -13.08 -9.23
N LEU A 83 -11.56 -13.86 -8.64
CA LEU A 83 -11.31 -14.55 -7.38
C LEU A 83 -10.15 -15.54 -7.49
N ARG A 84 -10.02 -16.23 -8.64
CA ARG A 84 -8.90 -17.13 -8.89
C ARG A 84 -7.57 -16.38 -8.90
N GLU A 85 -7.50 -15.26 -9.62
CA GLU A 85 -6.32 -14.40 -9.65
C GLU A 85 -5.94 -13.90 -8.25
N ILE A 86 -6.92 -13.39 -7.49
CA ILE A 86 -6.72 -12.97 -6.08
C ILE A 86 -6.21 -14.14 -5.23
N LYS A 87 -6.80 -15.33 -5.37
CA LYS A 87 -6.35 -16.52 -4.64
C LYS A 87 -4.96 -17.00 -5.03
N SER A 88 -4.51 -16.74 -6.25
CA SER A 88 -3.15 -17.03 -6.71
C SER A 88 -2.14 -15.92 -6.39
N PHE A 89 -2.60 -14.73 -6.01
CA PHE A 89 -1.73 -13.60 -5.72
C PHE A 89 -0.92 -13.88 -4.44
N ARG A 90 0.39 -14.06 -4.62
CA ARG A 90 1.37 -14.32 -3.55
C ARG A 90 2.48 -13.27 -3.64
N PRO A 91 2.21 -12.02 -3.25
CA PRO A 91 3.19 -10.95 -3.33
C PRO A 91 4.33 -11.18 -2.34
N PHE A 92 5.54 -10.78 -2.74
CA PHE A 92 6.68 -10.69 -1.83
C PHE A 92 6.69 -9.32 -1.17
N TYR A 93 5.97 -9.18 -0.06
CA TYR A 93 6.00 -7.96 0.73
C TYR A 93 7.27 -7.83 1.55
N VAL A 94 7.72 -6.60 1.71
CA VAL A 94 8.84 -6.25 2.61
C VAL A 94 8.28 -5.67 3.90
N SER A 95 8.89 -5.98 5.05
CA SER A 95 8.45 -5.45 6.33
C SER A 95 8.99 -4.02 6.55
N PRO A 96 8.12 -3.00 6.75
CA PRO A 96 8.57 -1.65 7.06
C PRO A 96 9.36 -1.56 8.37
N GLU A 97 8.98 -2.37 9.35
CA GLU A 97 9.67 -2.43 10.63
C GLU A 97 11.07 -3.03 10.49
N GLN A 98 11.21 -4.14 9.74
CA GLN A 98 12.53 -4.70 9.45
C GLN A 98 13.39 -3.71 8.67
N ALA A 99 12.83 -3.01 7.68
CA ALA A 99 13.53 -1.96 6.96
C ALA A 99 14.03 -0.86 7.92
N ARG A 100 13.21 -0.43 8.88
CA ARG A 100 13.61 0.54 9.91
C ARG A 100 14.80 0.01 10.74
N TRP A 101 14.69 -1.20 11.28
CA TRP A 101 15.74 -1.78 12.13
C TRP A 101 17.06 -1.97 11.39
N LEU A 102 17.01 -2.42 10.13
CA LEU A 102 18.19 -2.52 9.29
C LEU A 102 18.86 -1.15 9.10
N SER A 103 18.09 -0.10 8.85
CA SER A 103 18.62 1.26 8.71
C SER A 103 19.10 1.89 10.03
N ILE A 104 18.60 1.44 11.18
CA ILE A 104 19.14 1.81 12.49
C ILE A 104 20.51 1.17 12.70
N ALA A 105 20.69 -0.09 12.30
CA ALA A 105 21.97 -0.79 12.44
C ALA A 105 23.01 -0.24 11.45
N ILE A 106 22.63 -0.08 10.19
CA ILE A 106 23.49 0.41 9.11
C ILE A 106 22.66 1.37 8.24
N PRO A 107 22.96 2.68 8.24
CA PRO A 107 22.25 3.63 7.40
C PRO A 107 22.22 3.20 5.93
N GLY A 108 21.04 3.23 5.32
CA GLY A 108 20.82 2.79 3.95
C GLY A 108 20.49 1.31 3.77
N ALA A 109 20.80 0.42 4.73
CA ALA A 109 20.53 -1.01 4.60
C ALA A 109 19.03 -1.33 4.48
N GLY A 110 18.19 -0.63 5.23
CA GLY A 110 16.73 -0.77 5.13
C GLY A 110 16.16 -0.35 3.78
N GLN A 111 16.77 0.66 3.15
CA GLN A 111 16.36 1.16 1.84
C GLN A 111 16.76 0.17 0.74
N MET A 112 17.97 -0.41 0.84
CA MET A 112 18.40 -1.51 -0.04
C MET A 112 17.50 -2.75 0.12
N TYR A 113 17.12 -3.09 1.35
CA TYR A 113 16.16 -4.17 1.63
C TYR A 113 14.79 -3.90 0.98
N ALA A 114 14.33 -2.65 0.99
CA ALA A 114 13.15 -2.22 0.24
C ALA A 114 13.35 -2.26 -1.29
N GLY A 115 14.54 -2.55 -1.80
CA GLY A 115 14.87 -2.59 -3.24
C GLY A 115 15.33 -1.25 -3.82
N GLU A 116 15.49 -0.23 -2.98
CA GLU A 116 15.86 1.13 -3.39
C GLU A 116 17.36 1.34 -3.17
N THR A 117 18.19 0.65 -3.96
CA THR A 117 19.65 0.60 -3.76
C THR A 117 20.32 1.96 -3.88
N LYS A 118 19.85 2.82 -4.80
CA LYS A 118 20.42 4.18 -4.97
C LYS A 118 20.20 5.03 -3.72
N GLU A 119 19.00 5.01 -3.15
CA GLU A 119 18.67 5.69 -1.90
C GLU A 119 19.52 5.14 -0.74
N GLY A 120 19.68 3.82 -0.70
CA GLY A 120 20.55 3.12 0.25
C GLY A 120 21.99 3.62 0.23
N ILE A 121 22.60 3.65 -0.96
CA ILE A 121 23.98 4.12 -1.16
C ILE A 121 24.10 5.60 -0.75
N ASN A 122 23.13 6.44 -1.12
CA ASN A 122 23.14 7.85 -0.76
C ASN A 122 23.09 8.06 0.76
N SER A 123 22.19 7.35 1.45
CA SER A 123 22.08 7.43 2.91
C SER A 123 23.34 6.92 3.61
N LEU A 124 23.95 5.84 3.10
CA LEU A 124 25.21 5.33 3.62
C LEU A 124 26.34 6.36 3.44
N ALA A 125 26.48 6.93 2.24
CA ALA A 125 27.52 7.91 1.94
C ALA A 125 27.44 9.14 2.86
N ILE A 126 26.24 9.71 3.03
CA ILE A 126 26.03 10.87 3.91
C ILE A 126 26.40 10.52 5.36
N ASN A 127 25.95 9.38 5.87
CA ASN A 127 26.23 8.98 7.25
C ASN A 127 27.71 8.68 7.49
N LEU A 128 28.41 8.07 6.52
CA LEU A 128 29.85 7.84 6.59
C LEU A 128 30.64 9.14 6.54
N LEU A 129 30.24 10.11 5.70
CA LEU A 129 30.87 11.42 5.64
C LEU A 129 30.74 12.18 6.96
N LEU A 130 29.54 12.21 7.55
CA LEU A 130 29.29 12.90 8.82
C LEU A 130 29.96 12.19 9.99
N GLY A 131 29.86 10.86 10.08
CA GLY A 131 30.54 10.08 11.10
C GLY A 131 32.06 10.21 11.02
N GLY A 132 32.62 10.14 9.80
CA GLY A 132 34.05 10.34 9.56
C GLY A 132 34.52 11.76 9.92
N ALA A 133 33.73 12.79 9.59
CA ALA A 133 34.01 14.15 10.01
C ALA A 133 34.01 14.31 11.53
N THR A 134 33.00 13.76 12.23
CA THR A 134 32.95 13.74 13.71
C THR A 134 34.21 13.12 14.30
N VAL A 135 34.58 11.92 13.84
CA VAL A 135 35.77 11.21 14.31
C VAL A 135 37.04 12.03 14.05
N SER A 136 37.17 12.64 12.86
CA SER A 136 38.31 13.50 12.54
C SER A 136 38.41 14.71 13.45
N TYR A 137 37.29 15.35 13.84
CA TYR A 137 37.33 16.51 14.74
C TYR A 137 37.70 16.11 16.16
N LEU A 138 37.21 14.95 16.64
CA LEU A 138 37.58 14.42 17.96
C LEU A 138 39.09 14.21 18.07
N PHE A 139 39.72 13.57 17.08
CA PHE A 139 41.18 13.35 17.08
C PHE A 139 42.01 14.64 17.01
N LYS A 140 41.44 15.72 16.45
CA LYS A 140 42.09 17.04 16.36
C LYS A 140 41.78 17.95 17.57
N GLY A 141 41.08 17.45 18.59
CA GLY A 141 40.66 18.24 19.76
C GLY A 141 39.51 19.22 19.50
N GLY A 142 38.87 19.15 18.34
CA GLY A 142 37.73 19.98 17.94
C GLY A 142 36.40 19.49 18.52
N TYR A 143 36.30 19.42 19.85
CA TYR A 143 35.14 18.83 20.53
C TYR A 143 33.84 19.58 20.23
N VAL A 144 33.89 20.90 20.11
CA VAL A 144 32.72 21.72 19.77
C VAL A 144 32.22 21.37 18.37
N GLN A 145 33.11 21.30 17.37
CA GLN A 145 32.74 20.94 15.99
C GLN A 145 32.19 19.51 15.92
N ALA A 146 32.83 18.56 16.60
CA ALA A 146 32.36 17.18 16.68
C ALA A 146 30.97 17.08 17.30
N ALA A 147 30.72 17.83 18.40
CA ALA A 147 29.42 17.89 19.05
C ALA A 147 28.37 18.52 18.12
N THR A 148 28.68 19.63 17.46
CA THR A 148 27.79 20.30 16.49
C THR A 148 27.41 19.35 15.34
N ILE A 149 28.38 18.68 14.71
CA ILE A 149 28.10 17.75 13.61
C ILE A 149 27.24 16.59 14.10
N THR A 150 27.59 15.97 15.22
CA THR A 150 26.87 14.80 15.73
C THR A 150 25.43 15.14 16.10
N THR A 151 25.24 16.23 16.84
CA THR A 151 23.92 16.60 17.40
C THR A 151 22.99 17.21 16.37
N LEU A 152 23.48 18.02 15.44
CA LEU A 152 22.64 18.75 14.50
C LEU A 152 22.53 18.07 13.13
N LEU A 153 23.60 17.43 12.66
CA LEU A 153 23.66 16.86 11.31
C LEU A 153 23.51 15.35 11.35
N TRP A 154 24.42 14.66 12.04
CA TRP A 154 24.50 13.20 11.97
C TRP A 154 23.24 12.55 12.55
N SER A 155 22.76 13.01 13.71
CA SER A 155 21.50 12.54 14.30
C SER A 155 20.32 12.65 13.34
N ARG A 156 20.20 13.79 12.64
CA ARG A 156 19.12 14.07 11.68
C ARG A 156 19.15 13.08 10.52
N TYR A 157 20.32 12.88 9.92
CA TYR A 157 20.46 11.96 8.77
C TYR A 157 20.34 10.49 9.19
N TRP A 158 20.79 10.14 10.39
CA TRP A 158 20.62 8.79 10.93
C TRP A 158 19.15 8.45 11.18
N TRP A 159 18.41 9.35 11.86
CA TRP A 159 16.98 9.17 12.10
C TRP A 159 16.16 9.25 10.82
N GLY A 160 16.51 10.17 9.92
CA GLY A 160 15.88 10.28 8.61
C GLY A 160 16.03 9.01 7.77
N SER A 161 17.21 8.38 7.80
CA SER A 161 17.50 7.15 7.05
C SER A 161 16.53 6.00 7.41
N ASN A 162 16.21 5.81 8.70
CA ASN A 162 15.34 4.72 9.12
C ASN A 162 13.84 5.01 8.95
N ILE A 163 13.40 6.25 9.11
CA ILE A 163 12.03 6.66 8.77
C ILE A 163 11.81 6.48 7.26
N ASN A 164 12.78 6.91 6.44
CA ASN A 164 12.72 6.77 5.00
C ASN A 164 12.71 5.29 4.55
N ALA A 165 13.46 4.42 5.22
CA ALA A 165 13.47 3.00 4.93
C ALA A 165 12.10 2.35 5.13
N ALA A 166 11.42 2.65 6.25
CA ALA A 166 10.07 2.17 6.50
C ALA A 166 9.08 2.67 5.43
N ARG A 167 9.14 3.97 5.09
CA ARG A 167 8.31 4.57 4.05
C ARG A 167 8.48 3.88 2.69
N LEU A 168 9.73 3.64 2.26
CA LEU A 168 10.02 3.00 0.97
C LEU A 168 9.53 1.54 0.93
N ALA A 169 9.60 0.82 2.05
CA ALA A 169 9.04 -0.52 2.17
C ALA A 169 7.50 -0.51 2.04
N GLU A 170 6.81 0.45 2.69
CA GLU A 170 5.37 0.64 2.53
C GLU A 170 4.99 0.98 1.08
N GLU A 171 5.72 1.88 0.44
CA GLU A 171 5.50 2.28 -0.95
C GLU A 171 5.71 1.14 -1.93
N LYS A 172 6.73 0.30 -1.70
CA LYS A 172 6.92 -0.94 -2.47
C LYS A 172 5.72 -1.87 -2.35
N ASN A 173 5.21 -2.12 -1.13
CA ASN A 173 4.06 -2.99 -0.93
C ASN A 173 2.79 -2.41 -1.59
N LYS A 174 2.56 -1.10 -1.46
CA LYS A 174 1.45 -0.40 -2.14
C LYS A 174 1.56 -0.48 -3.67
N ARG A 175 2.76 -0.35 -4.21
CA ARG A 175 3.04 -0.48 -5.66
C ARG A 175 2.74 -1.89 -6.17
N ILE A 176 3.17 -2.93 -5.45
CA ILE A 176 2.84 -4.33 -5.77
C ILE A 176 1.31 -4.52 -5.85
N ASN A 177 0.56 -4.01 -4.88
CA ASN A 177 -0.90 -4.12 -4.87
C ASN A 177 -1.54 -3.34 -6.02
N ARG A 178 -1.08 -2.13 -6.27
CA ARG A 178 -1.58 -1.29 -7.37
C ARG A 178 -1.34 -1.95 -8.73
N GLU A 179 -0.16 -2.53 -8.95
CA GLU A 179 0.16 -3.24 -10.19
C GLU A 179 -0.76 -4.45 -10.40
N PHE A 180 -1.03 -5.20 -9.33
CA PHE A 180 -1.98 -6.31 -9.35
C PHE A 180 -3.40 -5.84 -9.68
N VAL A 181 -3.90 -4.81 -9.01
CA VAL A 181 -5.23 -4.24 -9.28
C VAL A 181 -5.33 -3.73 -10.72
N LEU A 182 -4.31 -3.02 -11.21
CA LEU A 182 -4.26 -2.55 -12.60
C LEU A 182 -4.26 -3.70 -13.62
N LYS A 183 -3.61 -4.83 -13.30
CA LYS A 183 -3.70 -6.05 -14.12
C LYS A 183 -5.17 -6.51 -14.20
N LEU A 184 -5.84 -6.66 -13.05
CA LEU A 184 -7.24 -7.10 -13.01
C LEU A 184 -8.18 -6.16 -13.77
N VAL A 185 -8.04 -4.85 -13.59
CA VAL A 185 -8.86 -3.84 -14.30
C VAL A 185 -8.67 -3.94 -15.81
N ARG A 186 -7.44 -4.15 -16.29
CA ARG A 186 -7.16 -4.30 -17.73
C ARG A 186 -7.73 -5.59 -18.32
N GLU A 187 -7.67 -6.68 -17.56
CA GLU A 187 -8.09 -8.00 -18.05
C GLU A 187 -9.61 -8.21 -17.99
N TYR A 188 -10.26 -7.74 -16.93
CA TYR A 188 -11.67 -8.02 -16.66
C TYR A 188 -12.59 -6.82 -16.87
N GLY A 189 -12.05 -5.60 -16.91
CA GLY A 189 -12.83 -4.37 -16.93
C GLY A 189 -13.65 -4.16 -15.66
N ILE A 190 -14.06 -2.92 -15.42
CA ILE A 190 -15.11 -2.57 -14.45
C ILE A 190 -16.18 -1.78 -15.19
#